data_AF-A0A0T6BKA6-F1
#
_entry.id   AF-A0A0T6BKA6-F1
#
_cell.length_a   1.000
_cell.length_b   1.000
_cell.length_c   1.000
_cell.angle_alpha   90.00
_cell.angle_beta   90.00
_cell.angle_gamma   90.00
#
_symmetry.space_group_name_H-M   'P 1'
#
loop_
_entity.id
_entity.type
_entity.pdbx_description
1 polymer ?
#
loop_
_entity_poly.entity_id
_entity_poly.type
_entity_poly.pdbx_seq_one_letter_code
_entity_poly.pdbx_strand_id
1 'polypeptide(L)'
;MDIFKKIIAGFLICHLTFLSLIYLNLYRVGVFENWRDSFNYAFILFSYIPILALIEYFLFHFIFNKLFKLQSTTRIVLVTILTVSANSFIIYLQLKDFTFAGMTAISTLLMSLVLPFIKTKRTDS
;
A
#
# COMPACT_ATOMS: atom_id res chain seq x y z
N MET A 1 7.75 -10.79 16.39
CA MET A 1 8.67 -10.66 15.23
C MET A 1 7.94 -10.66 13.88
N ASP A 2 6.83 -11.38 13.74
CA ASP A 2 6.14 -11.54 12.45
C ASP A 2 5.31 -10.32 11.99
N ILE A 3 4.74 -9.55 12.90
CA ILE A 3 4.04 -8.30 12.56
C ILE A 3 5.03 -7.27 12.00
N PHE A 4 6.20 -7.12 12.63
CA PHE A 4 7.27 -6.24 12.13
C PHE A 4 7.72 -6.64 10.72
N LYS A 5 7.89 -7.94 10.45
CA LYS A 5 8.19 -8.43 9.09
C LYS A 5 7.10 -8.05 8.09
N LYS A 6 5.82 -8.18 8.47
CA LYS A 6 4.69 -7.76 7.63
C LYS A 6 4.69 -6.26 7.38
N ILE A 7 4.97 -5.44 8.40
CA ILE A 7 5.07 -3.98 8.25
C ILE A 7 6.17 -3.62 7.24
N ILE A 8 7.39 -4.16 7.43
CA ILE A 8 8.52 -3.86 6.55
C ILE A 8 8.25 -4.34 5.12
N ALA A 9 7.79 -5.58 4.96
CA ALA A 9 7.50 -6.12 3.64
C ALA A 9 6.35 -5.39 2.96
N GLY A 10 5.27 -5.09 3.68
CA GLY A 10 4.15 -4.33 3.14
C GLY A 10 4.55 -2.91 2.72
N PHE A 11 5.38 -2.24 3.53
CA PHE A 11 5.94 -0.94 3.18
C PHE A 11 6.73 -1.03 1.88
N LEU A 12 7.69 -1.97 1.79
CA LEU A 12 8.53 -2.12 0.60
C LEU A 12 7.70 -2.48 -0.64
N ILE A 13 6.75 -3.39 -0.54
CA ILE A 13 5.89 -3.79 -1.66
C ILE A 13 5.08 -2.59 -2.15
N CYS A 14 4.39 -1.88 -1.25
CA CYS A 14 3.58 -0.73 -1.61
C CYS A 14 4.46 0.38 -2.21
N HIS A 15 5.54 0.73 -1.52
CA HIS A 15 6.40 1.85 -1.90
C HIS A 15 7.14 1.61 -3.23
N LEU A 16 7.77 0.44 -3.41
CA LEU A 16 8.48 0.13 -4.64
C LEU A 16 7.53 0.02 -5.83
N THR A 17 6.33 -0.55 -5.64
CA THR A 17 5.31 -0.56 -6.70
C THR A 17 4.91 0.85 -7.08
N PHE A 18 4.62 1.70 -6.09
CA PHE A 18 4.20 3.07 -6.30
C PHE A 18 5.26 3.89 -7.06
N LEU A 19 6.52 3.82 -6.63
CA LEU A 19 7.64 4.48 -7.31
C LEU A 19 7.87 3.95 -8.73
N SER A 20 7.70 2.64 -8.94
CA SER A 20 7.79 2.04 -10.28
C SER A 20 6.70 2.59 -11.20
N LEU A 21 5.48 2.77 -10.69
CA LEU A 21 4.37 3.36 -11.45
C LEU A 21 4.61 4.84 -11.75
N ILE A 22 5.14 5.61 -10.80
CA ILE A 22 5.56 7.01 -11.05
C ILE A 22 6.62 7.04 -12.15
N TYR A 23 7.65 6.19 -12.06
CA TYR A 23 8.72 6.12 -13.04
C TYR A 23 8.18 5.83 -14.45
N LEU A 24 7.31 4.82 -14.58
CA LEU A 24 6.67 4.49 -15.85
C LEU A 24 5.83 5.64 -16.40
N ASN A 25 5.14 6.39 -15.54
CA ASN A 25 4.35 7.55 -15.96
C ASN A 25 5.23 8.72 -16.40
N LEU A 26 6.32 9.01 -15.67
CA LEU A 26 7.28 10.05 -16.06
C LEU A 26 7.95 9.73 -17.39
N TYR A 27 8.30 8.45 -17.60
CA TYR A 27 8.82 7.97 -18.88
C TYR A 27 7.79 8.15 -20.01
N ARG A 28 6.53 7.76 -19.78
CA ARG A 28 5.43 7.91 -20.74
C ARG A 28 5.17 9.37 -21.14
N VAL A 29 5.27 10.30 -20.18
CA VAL A 29 5.02 11.74 -20.40
C VAL A 29 6.27 12.46 -20.95
N GLY A 30 7.42 11.78 -21.04
CA GLY A 30 8.65 12.32 -21.62
C GLY A 30 9.38 13.33 -20.74
N VAL A 31 9.09 13.35 -19.43
CA VAL A 31 9.68 14.29 -18.46
C VAL A 31 10.65 13.63 -17.48
N PHE A 32 11.11 12.42 -17.82
CA PHE A 32 11.98 11.62 -16.98
C PHE A 32 13.30 12.31 -16.62
N GLU A 33 13.96 12.95 -17.60
CA GLU A 33 15.26 13.60 -17.36
C GLU A 33 15.17 14.74 -16.34
N ASN A 34 14.05 15.48 -16.34
CA ASN A 34 13.79 16.57 -15.39
C ASN A 34 13.63 16.08 -13.94
N TRP A 35 13.29 14.81 -13.75
CA TRP A 35 13.04 14.20 -12.44
C TRP A 35 14.20 13.37 -11.92
N ARG A 36 15.27 13.18 -12.71
CA ARG A 36 16.37 12.27 -12.39
C ARG A 36 17.04 12.59 -11.06
N ASP A 37 17.33 13.87 -10.80
CA ASP A 37 18.00 14.31 -9.57
C ASP A 37 17.03 14.44 -8.38
N SER A 38 15.72 14.58 -8.66
CA SER A 38 14.67 14.66 -7.64
C SER A 38 14.15 13.30 -7.19
N PHE A 39 14.55 12.21 -7.84
CA PHE A 39 14.00 10.88 -7.58
C PHE A 39 14.28 10.37 -6.15
N ASN A 40 15.47 10.67 -5.61
CA ASN A 40 15.81 10.32 -4.23
C ASN A 40 14.92 11.08 -3.22
N TYR A 41 14.57 12.33 -3.53
CA TYR A 41 13.63 13.11 -2.72
C TYR A 41 12.20 12.57 -2.85
N ALA A 42 11.80 12.13 -4.04
CA ALA A 42 10.50 11.50 -4.27
C ALA A 42 10.33 10.22 -3.44
N PHE A 43 11.39 9.41 -3.28
CA PHE A 43 11.39 8.25 -2.40
C PHE A 43 11.03 8.61 -0.95
N ILE A 44 11.67 9.62 -0.39
CA ILE A 44 11.37 10.06 0.99
C ILE A 44 9.98 10.71 1.05
N LEU A 45 9.69 11.60 0.12
CA LEU A 45 8.45 12.38 0.10
C LEU A 45 7.22 11.50 -0.06
N PHE A 46 7.25 10.44 -0.85
CA PHE A 46 6.11 9.55 -1.05
C PHE A 46 6.00 8.43 -0.02
N SER A 47 6.93 8.34 0.94
CA SER A 47 6.91 7.33 2.00
C SER A 47 5.65 7.39 2.90
N TYR A 48 4.95 8.53 2.97
CA TYR A 48 3.73 8.64 3.79
C TYR A 48 2.57 7.80 3.22
N ILE A 49 2.50 7.60 1.90
CA ILE A 49 1.45 6.82 1.23
C ILE A 49 1.45 5.35 1.70
N PRO A 50 2.57 4.60 1.60
CA PRO A 50 2.63 3.23 2.10
C PRO A 50 2.47 3.15 3.63
N ILE A 51 2.90 4.16 4.40
CA ILE A 51 2.65 4.20 5.85
C ILE A 51 1.16 4.30 6.14
N LEU A 52 0.45 5.21 5.48
CA LEU A 52 -1.00 5.37 5.62
C LEU A 52 -1.71 4.07 5.23
N ALA A 53 -1.33 3.45 4.11
CA ALA A 53 -1.92 2.20 3.63
C ALA A 53 -1.76 1.06 4.64
N LEU A 54 -0.59 0.96 5.29
CA LEU A 54 -0.36 -0.02 6.35
C LEU A 54 -1.24 0.23 7.58
N ILE A 55 -1.34 1.49 8.01
CA ILE A 55 -2.20 1.86 9.16
C ILE A 55 -3.64 1.45 8.88
N GLU A 56 -4.17 1.81 7.71
CA GLU A 56 -5.54 1.46 7.28
C GLU A 56 -5.73 -0.06 7.18
N TYR A 57 -4.78 -0.77 6.58
CA TYR A 57 -4.82 -2.23 6.48
C TYR A 57 -4.92 -2.90 7.85
N PHE A 58 -4.04 -2.53 8.79
CA PHE A 58 -4.06 -3.14 10.12
C PHE A 58 -5.30 -2.72 10.93
N LEU A 59 -5.76 -1.48 10.77
CA LEU A 59 -6.99 -0.99 11.40
C LEU A 59 -8.21 -1.79 10.93
N PHE A 60 -8.42 -1.91 9.61
CA PHE A 60 -9.52 -2.68 9.05
C PHE A 60 -9.39 -4.16 9.39
N HIS A 61 -8.19 -4.73 9.28
CA HIS A 61 -7.95 -6.12 9.66
C HIS A 61 -8.35 -6.38 11.11
N PHE A 62 -8.00 -5.49 12.03
CA PHE A 62 -8.38 -5.59 13.44
C PHE A 62 -9.90 -5.49 13.64
N ILE A 63 -10.55 -4.50 13.01
CA ILE A 63 -12.00 -4.30 13.07
C ILE A 63 -12.73 -5.58 12.61
N PHE A 64 -12.42 -6.09 11.42
CA PHE A 64 -13.09 -7.28 10.88
C PHE A 64 -12.77 -8.55 11.66
N ASN A 65 -11.56 -8.67 12.22
CA ASN A 65 -11.20 -9.82 13.04
C ASN A 65 -11.98 -9.83 14.37
N LYS A 66 -12.20 -8.66 14.99
CA LYS A 66 -12.85 -8.56 16.31
C LYS A 66 -14.38 -8.58 16.23
N LEU A 67 -14.97 -7.94 15.22
CA LEU A 67 -16.41 -7.69 15.17
C LEU A 67 -17.21 -8.77 14.43
N PHE A 68 -16.68 -9.32 13.33
CA PHE A 68 -17.52 -10.06 12.38
C PHE A 68 -17.21 -11.56 12.25
N LYS A 69 -16.18 -12.08 12.95
CA LYS A 69 -15.76 -13.50 12.92
C LYS A 69 -15.85 -14.14 11.51
N LEU A 70 -15.47 -13.38 10.48
CA LEU A 70 -15.62 -13.78 9.08
C LEU A 70 -14.65 -14.90 8.72
N GLN A 71 -15.01 -15.68 7.70
CA GLN A 71 -14.08 -16.58 7.03
C GLN A 71 -12.83 -15.82 6.56
N SER A 72 -11.66 -16.47 6.64
CA SER A 72 -10.37 -15.80 6.39
C SER A 72 -10.30 -15.16 5.00
N THR A 73 -10.81 -15.84 3.97
CA THR A 73 -10.83 -15.34 2.59
C THR A 73 -11.69 -14.09 2.44
N THR A 74 -12.93 -14.12 2.93
CA THR A 74 -13.85 -12.98 2.88
C THR A 74 -13.27 -11.77 3.61
N ARG A 75 -12.64 -12.01 4.76
CA ARG A 75 -11.97 -10.95 5.52
C ARG A 75 -10.82 -10.33 4.73
N ILE A 76 -9.98 -11.13 4.08
CA ILE A 76 -8.87 -10.61 3.25
C ILE A 76 -9.41 -9.74 2.12
N VAL A 77 -10.46 -10.19 1.42
CA VAL A 77 -11.08 -9.45 0.33
C VAL A 77 -11.65 -8.11 0.82
N LEU A 78 -12.42 -8.11 1.91
CA LEU A 78 -13.02 -6.89 2.45
C LEU A 78 -11.99 -5.89 2.96
N VAL A 79 -10.99 -6.37 3.71
CA VAL A 79 -9.88 -5.52 4.17
C VAL A 79 -9.16 -4.91 2.98
N THR A 80 -8.87 -5.71 1.95
CA THR A 80 -8.21 -5.22 0.72
C THR A 80 -9.03 -4.15 0.02
N ILE A 81 -10.32 -4.39 -0.23
CA ILE A 81 -11.20 -3.42 -0.90
C ILE A 81 -11.26 -2.11 -0.11
N LEU A 82 -11.40 -2.19 1.22
CA LEU A 82 -11.50 -1.00 2.06
C LEU A 82 -10.19 -0.25 2.15
N THR A 83 -9.05 -0.94 2.33
CA THR A 83 -7.73 -0.30 2.34
C THR A 83 -7.46 0.39 1.02
N VAL A 84 -7.68 -0.28 -0.11
CA VAL A 84 -7.46 0.30 -1.44
C VAL A 84 -8.35 1.53 -1.65
N SER A 85 -9.63 1.42 -1.32
CA SER A 85 -10.60 2.50 -1.54
C SER A 85 -10.31 3.70 -0.65
N ALA A 86 -10.06 3.48 0.64
CA ALA A 86 -9.74 4.54 1.59
C ALA A 86 -8.44 5.25 1.23
N ASN A 87 -7.36 4.50 0.99
CA ASN A 87 -6.06 5.07 0.69
C ASN A 87 -6.10 5.92 -0.58
N SER A 88 -6.67 5.37 -1.65
CA SER A 88 -6.75 6.07 -2.94
C SER A 88 -7.65 7.29 -2.88
N PHE A 89 -8.75 7.23 -2.11
CA PHE A 89 -9.64 8.37 -1.92
C PHE A 89 -8.96 9.51 -1.14
N ILE A 90 -8.21 9.19 -0.08
CA ILE A 90 -7.44 10.20 0.67
C ILE A 90 -6.39 10.86 -0.22
N ILE A 91 -5.62 10.07 -0.97
CA ILE A 91 -4.60 10.62 -1.88
C ILE A 91 -5.24 11.45 -2.99
N TYR A 92 -6.39 11.02 -3.53
CA TYR A 92 -7.15 11.82 -4.48
C TYR A 92 -7.57 13.17 -3.90
N LEU A 93 -8.10 13.21 -2.67
CA LEU A 93 -8.49 14.47 -2.03
C LEU A 93 -7.29 15.38 -1.77
N GLN A 94 -6.13 14.81 -1.42
CA GLN A 94 -4.92 15.57 -1.12
C GLN A 94 -4.24 16.15 -2.37
N LEU A 95 -4.11 15.36 -3.44
CA LEU A 95 -3.38 15.74 -4.64
C LEU A 95 -4.28 16.25 -5.78
N LYS A 96 -5.59 15.97 -5.71
CA LYS A 96 -6.58 16.23 -6.77
C LYS A 96 -6.18 15.64 -8.13
N ASP A 97 -5.45 14.51 -8.11
CA ASP A 97 -4.94 13.83 -9.30
C ASP A 97 -5.37 12.36 -9.32
N PHE A 98 -6.17 12.01 -10.32
CA PHE A 98 -6.65 10.65 -10.55
C PHE A 98 -5.53 9.67 -10.89
N THR A 99 -4.46 10.14 -11.53
CA THR A 99 -3.31 9.32 -11.90
C THR A 99 -2.59 8.84 -10.65
N PHE A 100 -2.29 9.75 -9.72
CA PHE A 100 -1.69 9.42 -8.43
C PHE A 100 -2.61 8.53 -7.59
N ALA A 101 -3.91 8.82 -7.54
CA ALA A 101 -4.87 7.97 -6.85
C ALA A 101 -4.91 6.55 -7.43
N GLY A 102 -4.85 6.41 -8.75
CA GLY A 102 -4.78 5.11 -9.44
C GLY A 102 -3.50 4.34 -9.15
N MET A 103 -2.35 5.03 -9.11
CA MET A 103 -1.08 4.40 -8.73
C MET A 103 -1.12 3.90 -7.29
N THR A 104 -1.66 4.72 -6.39
CA THR A 104 -1.90 4.36 -4.99
C THR A 104 -2.81 3.15 -4.87
N ALA A 105 -3.89 3.09 -5.67
CA ALA A 105 -4.81 1.96 -5.66
C ALA A 105 -4.10 0.65 -6.01
N ILE A 106 -3.30 0.65 -7.07
CA ILE A 106 -2.56 -0.53 -7.54
C ILE A 106 -1.51 -0.95 -6.50
N SER A 107 -0.72 -0.01 -5.98
CA SER A 107 0.32 -0.32 -4.99
C SER A 107 -0.27 -0.86 -3.69
N THR A 108 -1.38 -0.28 -3.23
CA THR A 108 -2.08 -0.70 -2.02
C THR A 108 -2.74 -2.05 -2.21
N LEU A 109 -3.31 -2.32 -3.40
CA LEU A 109 -3.91 -3.61 -3.73
C LEU A 109 -2.86 -4.73 -3.66
N LEU A 110 -1.71 -4.54 -4.30
CA LEU A 110 -0.63 -5.53 -4.27
C LEU A 110 -0.13 -5.77 -2.86
N MET A 111 0.08 -4.70 -2.08
CA MET A 111 0.46 -4.82 -0.66
C MET A 111 -0.57 -5.64 0.13
N SER A 112 -1.85 -5.26 0.08
CA SER A 112 -2.92 -5.89 0.86
C SER A 112 -3.17 -7.34 0.47
N LEU A 113 -2.95 -7.71 -0.80
CA LEU A 113 -3.04 -9.10 -1.26
C LEU A 113 -1.85 -9.94 -0.80
N VAL A 114 -0.64 -9.39 -0.74
CA VAL A 114 0.57 -10.15 -0.35
C VAL A 114 0.69 -10.33 1.16
N LEU A 115 0.32 -9.32 1.95
CA LEU A 115 0.46 -9.31 3.41
C LEU A 115 -0.10 -10.56 4.15
N PRO A 116 -1.26 -11.12 3.76
CA PRO A 116 -1.79 -12.36 4.36
C PRO A 116 -0.87 -13.57 4.20
N PHE A 117 -0.11 -13.66 3.11
CA PHE A 117 0.72 -14.83 2.76
C PHE A 117 2.11 -14.80 3.39
N ILE A 118 2.53 -13.65 3.93
CA ILE A 118 3.77 -13.54 4.69
C ILE A 118 3.59 -14.32 5.98
N LYS A 119 4.18 -15.52 6.05
CA LYS A 119 4.01 -16.47 7.16
C LYS A 119 4.31 -15.79 8.50
N THR A 120 3.30 -15.78 9.35
CA THR A 120 3.50 -15.73 10.80
C THR A 120 4.00 -17.12 11.19
N LYS A 121 5.28 -17.26 11.55
CA LYS A 121 5.72 -18.50 12.18
C LYS A 121 5.09 -18.47 13.57
N ARG A 122 3.97 -19.15 13.76
CA ARG A 122 3.54 -19.52 15.11
C ARG A 122 4.71 -20.25 15.73
N THR A 123 5.42 -19.60 16.65
CA THR A 123 6.09 -20.30 17.75
C THR A 123 4.98 -20.89 18.59
N ASP A 124 4.49 -22.04 18.15
CA ASP A 124 3.88 -23.01 19.05
C ASP A 124 5.08 -23.71 19.72
N SER A 125 5.42 -23.24 20.91
CA SER A 125 6.26 -23.90 21.90
C SER A 125 5.59 -23.70 23.25
#